data_AF-A0A023WZ41-F1
#
_entry.id   AF-A0A023WZ41-F1
#
_cell.length_a   1.000
_cell.length_b   1.000
_cell.length_c   1.000
_cell.angle_alpha   90.00
_cell.angle_beta   90.00
_cell.angle_gamma   90.00
#
_symmetry.space_group_name_H-M   'P 1'
#
loop_
_entity.id
_entity.type
_entity.pdbx_description
1 polymer ?
#
loop_
_entity_poly.entity_id
_entity_poly.type
_entity_poly.pdbx_seq_one_letter_code
_entity_poly.pdbx_strand_id
1 'polypeptide(L)'
;MSRQRRTFPRAFKAQVIEECTQSGASVAGVALSHGLNANLVHKWIRKQREPLPVVSARFVPVPLGILSTERASSDGLTIRIEIPYHAGSLSVHWPVQDGEGCARLLRGLLA
;
A
#
# COMPACT_ATOMS: atom_id res chain seq x y z
N MET A 1 -15.42 38.62 -26.66
CA MET A 1 -16.35 38.79 -25.52
C MET A 1 -16.02 37.73 -24.47
N SER A 2 -15.45 38.11 -23.33
CA SER A 2 -15.05 37.17 -22.29
C SER A 2 -16.28 36.59 -21.58
N ARG A 3 -16.42 35.25 -21.57
CA ARG A 3 -17.51 34.56 -20.89
C ARG A 3 -17.28 34.66 -19.38
N GLN A 4 -18.04 35.52 -18.71
CA GLN A 4 -17.94 35.73 -17.27
C GLN A 4 -18.28 34.43 -16.53
N ARG A 5 -17.34 33.95 -15.71
CA ARG A 5 -17.52 32.73 -14.92
C ARG A 5 -18.52 33.01 -13.81
N ARG A 6 -19.60 32.23 -13.77
CA ARG A 6 -20.61 32.29 -12.70
C ARG A 6 -19.98 31.85 -11.39
N THR A 7 -19.96 32.72 -10.39
CA THR A 7 -19.44 32.42 -9.05
C THR A 7 -20.60 32.06 -8.13
N PHE A 8 -20.49 30.92 -7.45
CA PHE A 8 -21.49 30.48 -6.47
C PHE A 8 -21.01 30.74 -5.04
N PRO A 9 -21.90 31.22 -4.13
CA PRO A 9 -21.59 31.39 -2.72
C PRO A 9 -21.12 30.08 -2.06
N ARG A 10 -20.30 30.19 -1.00
CA ARG A 10 -19.76 29.01 -0.29
C ARG A 10 -20.87 28.18 0.36
N ALA A 11 -21.87 28.84 0.95
CA ALA A 11 -23.01 28.16 1.59
C ALA A 11 -23.79 27.31 0.59
N PHE A 12 -24.09 27.85 -0.60
CA PHE A 12 -24.78 27.12 -1.66
C PHE A 12 -23.98 25.90 -2.14
N LYS A 13 -22.66 26.03 -2.32
CA LYS A 13 -21.81 24.89 -2.69
C LYS A 13 -21.84 23.80 -1.61
N ALA A 14 -21.82 24.17 -0.33
CA ALA A 14 -21.85 23.22 0.77
C ALA A 14 -23.18 22.44 0.81
N GLN A 15 -24.32 23.13 0.65
CA GLN A 15 -25.64 22.50 0.58
C GLN A 15 -25.71 21.46 -0.54
N VAL A 16 -25.30 21.84 -1.76
CA VAL A 16 -25.34 20.92 -2.92
C VAL A 16 -24.45 19.69 -2.70
N ILE A 17 -23.31 19.84 -2.03
CA ILE A 17 -22.40 18.72 -1.73
C ILE A 17 -22.98 17.82 -0.65
N GLU A 18 -23.60 18.38 0.39
CA GLU A 18 -24.27 17.63 1.45
C GLU A 18 -25.41 16.77 0.89
N GLU A 19 -26.26 17.34 0.02
CA GLU A 19 -27.30 16.60 -0.71
C GLU A 19 -26.71 15.45 -1.55
N CYS A 20 -25.53 15.66 -2.16
CA CYS A 20 -24.82 14.61 -2.90
C CYS A 20 -24.22 13.51 -2.00
N THR A 21 -24.07 13.75 -0.69
CA THR A 21 -23.54 12.75 0.25
C THR A 21 -24.61 11.86 0.88
N GLN A 22 -25.90 12.16 0.66
CA GLN A 22 -27.01 11.35 1.15
C GLN A 22 -27.02 9.97 0.47
N SER A 23 -27.31 8.91 1.23
CA SER A 23 -27.37 7.55 0.73
C SER A 23 -28.41 7.42 -0.40
N GLY A 24 -27.96 7.04 -1.60
CA GLY A 24 -28.81 6.88 -2.77
C GLY A 24 -28.94 8.13 -3.66
N ALA A 25 -28.36 9.26 -3.28
CA ALA A 25 -28.33 10.47 -4.11
C ALA A 25 -27.32 10.33 -5.26
N SER A 26 -27.78 10.54 -6.49
CA SER A 26 -26.91 10.66 -7.66
C SER A 26 -26.43 12.11 -7.81
N VAL A 27 -25.11 12.31 -7.92
CA VAL A 27 -24.51 13.64 -8.16
C VAL A 27 -25.12 14.32 -9.39
N ALA A 28 -25.40 13.55 -10.44
CA ALA A 28 -26.04 14.08 -11.65
C ALA A 28 -27.49 14.50 -11.40
N GLY A 29 -28.24 13.72 -10.61
CA GLY A 29 -29.61 14.05 -10.22
C GLY A 29 -29.69 15.33 -9.39
N VAL A 30 -28.84 15.44 -8.36
CA VAL A 30 -28.74 16.64 -7.53
C VAL A 30 -28.33 17.85 -8.39
N ALA A 31 -27.35 17.69 -9.27
CA ALA A 31 -26.95 18.78 -10.17
C ALA A 31 -28.10 19.25 -11.07
N LEU A 32 -28.91 18.34 -11.63
CA LEU A 32 -30.06 18.68 -12.46
C LEU A 32 -31.13 19.44 -11.67
N SER A 33 -31.45 19.02 -10.44
CA SER A 33 -32.40 19.72 -9.57
C SER A 33 -32.00 21.17 -9.29
N HIS A 34 -30.70 21.44 -9.21
CA HIS A 34 -30.14 22.78 -8.98
C HIS A 34 -29.79 23.53 -10.29
N GLY A 35 -30.06 22.96 -11.46
CA GLY A 35 -29.72 23.55 -12.76
C GLY A 35 -28.20 23.70 -12.99
N LEU A 36 -27.41 22.82 -12.36
CA LEU A 36 -25.95 22.81 -12.38
C LEU A 36 -25.41 21.73 -13.32
N ASN A 37 -24.17 21.95 -13.79
CA ASN A 37 -23.43 20.92 -14.49
C ASN A 37 -22.83 19.92 -13.48
N ALA A 38 -23.05 18.62 -13.65
CA ALA A 38 -22.50 17.58 -12.76
C ALA A 38 -20.96 17.66 -12.62
N ASN A 39 -20.24 18.08 -13.66
CA ASN A 39 -18.79 18.28 -13.60
C ASN A 39 -18.38 19.42 -12.65
N LEU A 40 -19.23 20.44 -12.51
CA LEU A 40 -19.01 21.53 -11.56
C LEU A 40 -19.14 21.02 -10.12
N VAL A 41 -20.17 20.20 -9.86
CA VAL A 41 -20.40 19.59 -8.55
C VAL A 41 -19.27 18.63 -8.18
N HIS A 42 -18.82 17.77 -9.10
CA HIS A 42 -17.63 16.92 -8.89
C HIS A 42 -16.37 17.73 -8.54
N LYS A 43 -16.16 18.89 -9.19
CA LYS A 43 -15.04 19.77 -8.84
C LYS A 43 -15.16 20.33 -7.43
N TRP A 44 -16.37 20.66 -6.97
CA TRP A 44 -16.57 21.14 -5.61
C TRP A 44 -16.38 20.04 -4.57
N ILE A 45 -16.90 18.83 -4.82
CA ILE A 45 -16.68 17.65 -3.97
C ILE A 45 -15.19 17.36 -3.83
N ARG A 46 -14.44 17.34 -4.94
CA ARG A 46 -12.97 17.15 -4.91
C ARG A 46 -12.26 18.22 -4.10
N LYS A 47 -12.63 19.49 -4.26
CA LYS A 47 -12.04 20.61 -3.50
C LYS A 47 -12.33 20.55 -2.01
N GLN A 48 -13.50 20.04 -1.60
CA GLN A 48 -13.79 19.80 -0.17
C GLN A 48 -13.08 18.57 0.38
N ARG A 49 -12.87 17.56 -0.46
CA ARG A 49 -12.13 16.33 -0.14
C ARG A 49 -10.62 16.45 -0.31
N GLU A 50 -10.08 17.64 -0.60
CA GLU A 50 -8.63 17.84 -0.62
C GLU A 50 -8.08 17.29 0.70
N PRO A 51 -7.30 16.21 0.64
CA PRO A 51 -6.77 15.62 1.84
C PRO A 51 -5.81 16.65 2.45
N LEU A 52 -5.84 16.74 3.78
CA LEU A 52 -4.66 17.13 4.57
C LEU A 52 -3.41 16.60 3.86
N PRO A 53 -2.36 17.43 3.75
CA PRO A 53 -1.35 17.36 2.70
C PRO A 53 -1.06 15.92 2.34
N VAL A 54 -1.28 15.56 1.06
CA VAL A 54 -0.77 14.31 0.49
C VAL A 54 0.61 14.11 1.08
N VAL A 55 0.74 13.12 1.97
CA VAL A 55 2.03 12.64 2.42
C VAL A 55 2.62 12.11 1.14
N SER A 56 3.40 12.96 0.45
CA SER A 56 4.16 12.54 -0.69
C SER A 56 4.96 11.35 -0.19
N ALA A 57 4.79 10.20 -0.85
CA ALA A 57 5.63 9.05 -0.59
C ALA A 57 7.07 9.52 -0.81
N ARG A 58 7.76 9.90 0.28
CA ARG A 58 9.15 10.30 0.23
C ARG A 58 9.94 9.02 0.12
N PHE A 59 10.71 8.90 -0.95
CA PHE A 59 11.73 7.88 -1.05
C PHE A 59 12.69 8.06 0.12
N VAL A 60 12.72 7.08 1.02
CA VAL A 60 13.72 7.01 2.09
C VAL A 60 14.91 6.26 1.51
N PRO A 61 16.09 6.88 1.39
CA PRO A 61 17.28 6.18 0.94
C PRO A 61 17.65 5.13 1.98
N VAL A 62 17.56 3.86 1.59
CA VAL A 62 18.13 2.75 2.35
C VAL A 62 19.62 2.72 2.01
N PRO A 63 20.53 2.96 2.97
CA PRO A 63 21.94 2.82 2.71
C PRO A 63 22.21 1.35 2.38
N LEU A 64 22.49 1.09 1.10
CA LEU A 64 23.11 -0.15 0.69
C LEU A 64 24.52 -0.10 1.28
N GLY A 65 24.72 -0.84 2.36
CA GLY A 65 26.06 -1.11 2.85
C GLY A 65 26.83 -1.70 1.69
N ILE A 66 27.77 -0.92 1.14
CA ILE A 66 28.86 -1.45 0.34
C ILE A 66 29.70 -2.31 1.27
N LEU A 67 29.21 -3.53 1.53
CA LEU A 67 30.06 -4.58 2.01
C LEU A 67 31.07 -4.77 0.89
N SER A 68 32.31 -4.40 1.20
CA SER A 68 33.49 -4.74 0.41
C SER A 68 33.30 -6.13 -0.19
N THR A 69 33.65 -6.30 -1.46
CA THR A 69 33.78 -7.59 -2.13
C THR A 69 34.93 -8.41 -1.52
N GLU A 70 34.95 -8.54 -0.20
CA GLU A 70 35.45 -9.76 0.40
C GLU A 70 34.40 -10.79 0.03
N ARG A 71 34.78 -11.72 -0.86
CA ARG A 71 34.05 -12.96 -1.07
C ARG A 71 33.56 -13.40 0.29
N ALA A 72 32.27 -13.26 0.55
CA ALA A 72 31.65 -13.81 1.73
C ALA A 72 31.90 -15.31 1.60
N SER A 73 32.98 -15.78 2.21
CA SER A 73 33.26 -17.19 2.37
C SER A 73 31.99 -17.74 2.97
N SER A 74 31.26 -18.56 2.22
CA SER A 74 29.99 -19.12 2.70
C SER A 74 30.19 -20.01 3.92
N ASP A 75 31.45 -20.21 4.37
CA ASP A 75 31.88 -20.96 5.55
C ASP A 75 31.15 -20.60 6.85
N GLY A 76 30.45 -19.46 6.91
CA GLY A 76 29.61 -19.10 8.06
C GLY A 76 28.10 -19.28 7.84
N LEU A 77 27.63 -19.43 6.61
CA LEU A 77 26.19 -19.49 6.31
C LEU A 77 25.66 -20.90 6.54
N THR A 78 24.85 -21.06 7.59
CA THR A 78 24.30 -22.34 8.02
C THR A 78 22.77 -22.30 7.99
N ILE A 79 22.14 -23.28 7.35
CA ILE A 79 20.71 -23.57 7.42
C ILE A 79 20.43 -24.19 8.80
N ARG A 80 19.55 -23.55 9.59
CA ARG A 80 19.10 -24.08 10.88
C ARG A 80 17.69 -24.64 10.73
N ILE A 81 17.53 -25.93 11.03
CA ILE A 81 16.24 -26.62 11.02
C ILE A 81 15.94 -27.03 12.45
N GLU A 82 14.79 -26.61 12.97
CA GLU A 82 14.33 -26.99 14.31
C GLU A 82 13.11 -27.88 14.20
N ILE A 83 13.21 -29.11 14.71
CA ILE A 83 12.17 -30.12 14.67
C ILE A 83 11.66 -30.34 16.10
N PRO A 84 10.40 -30.02 16.40
CA PRO A 84 9.84 -30.28 17.72
C PRO A 84 9.68 -31.81 17.93
N TYR A 85 10.26 -32.34 19.01
CA TYR A 85 10.12 -33.74 19.42
C TYR A 85 9.54 -33.83 20.84
N HIS A 86 8.92 -34.96 21.19
CA HIS A 86 8.14 -35.13 22.42
C HIS A 86 8.91 -34.86 23.74
N ALA A 87 10.24 -34.86 23.69
CA ALA A 87 11.13 -34.61 24.83
C ALA A 87 12.07 -33.39 24.65
N GLY A 88 11.87 -32.58 23.59
CA GLY A 88 12.67 -31.39 23.29
C GLY A 88 12.74 -31.05 21.79
N SER A 89 13.22 -29.85 21.45
CA SER A 89 13.50 -29.48 20.06
C SER A 89 14.83 -30.06 19.59
N LEU A 90 14.82 -30.76 18.46
CA LEU A 90 16.02 -31.18 17.75
C LEU A 90 16.45 -30.09 16.76
N SER A 91 17.62 -29.48 16.98
CA SER A 91 18.18 -28.45 16.08
C SER A 91 19.27 -29.04 15.20
N VAL A 92 19.06 -29.04 13.89
CA VAL A 92 20.05 -29.42 12.87
C VAL A 92 20.68 -28.17 12.27
N HIS A 93 22.01 -28.16 12.22
CA HIS A 93 22.80 -27.11 11.60
C HIS A 93 23.44 -27.69 10.33
N TRP A 94 23.14 -27.10 9.17
CA TRP A 94 23.61 -27.60 7.88
C TRP A 94 24.29 -26.49 7.06
N PRO A 95 25.48 -26.70 6.48
CA PRO A 95 26.17 -25.69 5.67
C PRO A 95 25.37 -25.33 4.40
N VAL A 96 25.20 -24.04 4.09
CA VAL A 96 24.46 -23.57 2.91
C VAL A 96 25.11 -24.04 1.59
N GLN A 97 26.41 -24.35 1.61
CA GLN A 97 27.18 -24.92 0.49
C GLN A 97 26.60 -26.24 0.00
N ASP A 98 26.00 -27.03 0.88
CA ASP A 98 25.45 -28.34 0.56
C ASP A 98 23.93 -28.36 0.77
N GLY A 99 23.22 -27.41 0.15
CA GLY A 99 21.76 -27.37 0.20
C GLY A 99 21.08 -28.64 -0.36
N GLU A 100 21.75 -29.36 -1.27
CA GLU A 100 21.24 -30.61 -1.83
C GLU A 100 21.30 -31.77 -0.82
N GLY A 101 22.35 -31.86 0.00
CA GLY A 101 22.41 -32.78 1.13
C GLY A 101 21.30 -32.52 2.14
N CYS A 102 21.03 -31.24 2.46
CA CYS A 102 19.92 -30.83 3.32
C CYS A 102 18.56 -31.29 2.76
N ALA A 103 18.31 -31.07 1.46
CA ALA A 103 17.07 -31.50 0.81
C ALA A 103 16.92 -33.03 0.75
N ARG A 104 18.02 -33.79 0.68
CA ARG A 104 17.98 -35.26 0.78
C ARG A 104 17.61 -35.73 2.18
N LEU A 105 18.18 -35.13 3.22
CA LEU A 105 17.82 -35.42 4.62
C LEU A 105 16.33 -35.15 4.88
N LEU A 106 15.83 -33.97 4.49
CA LEU A 106 14.42 -33.60 4.67
C LEU A 106 13.47 -34.55 3.95
N ARG A 107 13.81 -34.98 2.74
CA ARG A 107 13.02 -35.98 2.00
C ARG A 107 12.99 -37.34 2.69
N GLY A 108 14.11 -37.75 3.29
CA GLY A 108 14.16 -39.00 4.07
C GLY A 108 13.39 -38.96 5.39
N LEU A 109 13.25 -37.78 6.00
CA LEU A 109 12.45 -37.60 7.23
C LEU A 109 10.94 -37.48 6.98
N LEU A 110 10.55 -37.09 5.76
CA LEU A 110 9.14 -36.94 5.35
C LEU A 110 8.56 -38.17 4.63
N ALA A 111 9.38 -39.21 4.40
CA ALA A 111 8.96 -40.48 3.80
C ALA A 111 8.59 -41.49 4.89
#